data_AF-A0A0G1KCQ7-F1
#
_entry.id   AF-A0A0G1KCQ7-F1
#
_cell.length_a   1.000
_cell.length_b   1.000
_cell.length_c   1.000
_cell.angle_alpha   90.00
_cell.angle_beta   90.00
_cell.angle_gamma   90.00
#
_symmetry.space_group_name_H-M   'P 1'
#
loop_
_entity.id
_entity.type
_entity.pdbx_description
1 polymer ?
#
loop_
_entity_poly.entity_id
_entity_poly.type
_entity_poly.pdbx_seq_one_letter_code
_entity_poly.pdbx_strand_id
1 'polypeptide(L)'
;MIGTVYAQQNLENLYTPGEKLGGSAAQIATLLSPILSNILIFSGIFAFFVILFAGFTYITGGGDKNKVAQASNMLSYGILGLVLVVAAYLITRIIGAVVGFDFLKQTV
;
A
#
# COMPACT_ATOMS: atom_id res chain seq x y z
N MET A 1 29.74 23.44 -33.38
CA MET A 1 28.29 23.70 -33.50
C MET A 1 27.71 22.50 -34.23
N ILE A 2 26.80 21.67 -33.74
CA ILE A 2 25.72 21.77 -32.73
C ILE A 2 25.51 20.31 -32.24
N GLY A 3 25.63 19.98 -30.95
CA GLY A 3 24.54 20.06 -29.96
C GLY A 3 23.76 18.74 -29.94
N THR A 4 24.12 17.84 -29.04
CA THR A 4 23.43 16.56 -28.79
C THR A 4 21.94 16.79 -28.58
N VAL A 5 21.12 15.96 -29.20
CA VAL A 5 19.66 15.96 -29.14
C VAL A 5 19.22 15.76 -27.68
N TYR A 6 18.80 16.84 -27.02
CA TYR A 6 18.20 16.81 -25.67
C TYR A 6 16.68 16.61 -25.68
N ALA A 7 16.08 16.32 -26.84
CA ALA A 7 14.63 16.15 -26.96
C ALA A 7 14.25 14.70 -27.27
N GLN A 8 14.61 13.80 -26.37
CA GLN A 8 13.86 12.55 -26.21
C GLN A 8 13.34 12.47 -24.78
N GLN A 9 12.67 13.53 -24.33
CA GLN A 9 11.63 13.30 -23.33
C GLN A 9 10.57 12.45 -24.00
N ASN A 10 10.36 11.24 -23.47
CA ASN A 10 9.34 10.30 -23.92
C ASN A 10 8.04 11.05 -24.22
N LEU A 11 7.56 10.96 -25.46
CA LEU A 11 6.28 11.56 -25.87
C LEU A 11 5.10 10.98 -25.05
N GLU A 12 5.31 9.87 -24.35
CA GLU A 12 4.41 9.30 -23.35
C GLU A 12 4.20 10.22 -22.12
N ASN A 13 5.19 11.05 -21.75
CA ASN A 13 5.05 12.07 -20.70
C ASN A 13 4.35 13.35 -21.19
N LEU A 14 4.22 13.54 -22.51
CA LEU A 14 3.69 14.76 -23.14
C LEU A 14 2.26 14.56 -23.66
N TYR A 15 1.87 13.30 -23.90
CA TYR A 15 0.49 12.89 -24.15
C TYR A 15 0.07 11.90 -23.07
N THR A 16 -0.20 12.41 -21.86
CA THR A 16 -1.16 11.75 -20.98
C THR A 16 -2.55 12.03 -21.57
N PRO A 17 -3.26 11.06 -22.21
CA PRO A 17 -4.67 11.24 -22.50
C PRO A 17 -5.40 11.09 -21.17
N GLY A 18 -5.32 12.13 -20.34
CA GLY A 18 -5.78 12.07 -18.95
C GLY A 18 -5.85 13.42 -18.24
N GLU A 19 -5.41 14.52 -18.85
CA GLU A 19 -5.40 15.81 -18.15
C GLU A 19 -6.77 16.33 -17.69
N LYS A 20 -7.92 15.82 -18.16
CA LYS A 20 -9.19 16.51 -17.89
C LYS A 20 -10.42 15.62 -17.67
N LEU A 21 -10.34 14.58 -16.85
CA LEU A 21 -11.55 13.99 -16.24
C LEU A 21 -11.31 13.59 -14.78
N GLY A 22 -10.94 14.55 -13.94
CA GLY A 22 -10.84 14.29 -12.49
C GLY A 22 -10.15 15.39 -11.71
N GLY A 23 -10.56 16.65 -11.91
CA GLY A 23 -9.91 17.85 -11.36
C GLY A 23 -9.79 17.95 -9.82
N SER A 24 -10.14 16.90 -9.09
CA SER A 24 -9.92 16.76 -7.65
C SER A 24 -9.37 15.37 -7.30
N ALA A 25 -9.96 14.30 -7.84
CA ALA A 25 -9.52 12.92 -7.57
C ALA A 25 -8.09 12.62 -8.06
N ALA A 26 -7.71 13.12 -9.25
CA ALA A 26 -6.36 12.93 -9.78
C ALA A 26 -5.29 13.70 -8.99
N GLN A 27 -5.63 14.90 -8.48
CA GLN A 27 -4.72 15.68 -7.65
C GLN A 27 -4.52 15.05 -6.27
N ILE A 28 -5.61 14.58 -5.65
CA ILE A 28 -5.56 13.87 -4.36
C ILE A 28 -4.73 12.60 -4.50
N ALA A 29 -4.91 11.87 -5.59
CA ALA A 29 -4.14 10.67 -5.87
C ALA A 29 -2.63 10.92 -6.00
N THR A 30 -2.20 11.94 -6.75
CA THR A 30 -0.76 12.25 -6.92
C THR A 30 -0.10 12.58 -5.57
N LEU A 31 -0.82 13.22 -4.66
CA LEU A 31 -0.34 13.50 -3.29
C LEU A 31 -0.33 12.25 -2.42
N LEU A 32 -1.30 11.35 -2.62
CA LEU A 32 -1.52 10.20 -1.75
C LEU A 32 -0.74 8.94 -2.19
N SER A 33 -0.41 8.79 -3.48
CA SER A 33 0.38 7.67 -4.02
C SER A 33 1.68 7.36 -3.25
N PRO A 34 2.58 8.32 -2.99
CA PRO A 34 3.81 8.03 -2.24
C PRO A 34 3.52 7.65 -0.78
N ILE A 35 2.48 8.22 -0.18
CA ILE A 35 2.07 7.91 1.19
C ILE A 35 1.53 6.47 1.28
N LEU A 36 0.67 6.08 0.35
CA LEU A 36 0.10 4.73 0.30
C LEU A 36 1.17 3.67 0.04
N SER A 37 2.07 3.91 -0.90
CA SER A 37 3.17 2.98 -1.21
C SER A 37 4.05 2.73 0.03
N ASN A 38 4.43 3.80 0.74
CA ASN A 38 5.21 3.67 1.96
C ASN A 38 4.44 2.94 3.07
N ILE A 39 3.17 3.30 3.29
CA ILE A 39 2.33 2.66 4.32
C ILE A 39 2.15 1.16 4.05
N LEU A 40 1.97 0.76 2.79
CA LEU A 40 1.84 -0.66 2.43
C LEU A 40 3.08 -1.47 2.83
N ILE A 41 4.28 -0.94 2.55
CA ILE A 41 5.56 -1.57 2.91
C ILE A 41 5.72 -1.63 4.44
N PHE A 42 5.50 -0.51 5.13
CA PHE A 42 5.57 -0.45 6.59
C PHE A 42 4.56 -1.37 7.27
N SER A 43 3.35 -1.46 6.72
CA SER A 43 2.30 -2.28 7.27
C SER A 43 2.61 -3.78 7.18
N GLY A 44 3.17 -4.24 6.05
CA GLY A 44 3.59 -5.64 5.92
C GLY A 44 4.65 -6.04 6.95
N ILE A 45 5.64 -5.17 7.15
CA ILE A 45 6.70 -5.38 8.16
C ILE A 45 6.11 -5.35 9.57
N PHE A 46 5.24 -4.38 9.86
CA PHE A 46 4.60 -4.26 11.16
C PHE A 46 3.75 -5.48 11.50
N ALA A 47 2.93 -5.95 10.56
CA ALA A 47 2.10 -7.14 10.73
C ALA A 47 2.95 -8.38 10.99
N PHE A 48 4.09 -8.52 10.32
CA PHE A 48 5.03 -9.61 10.56
C PHE A 48 5.52 -9.64 12.01
N PHE A 49 5.96 -8.51 12.55
CA PHE A 49 6.40 -8.43 13.95
C PHE A 49 5.28 -8.73 14.95
N VAL A 50 4.06 -8.25 14.70
CA VAL A 50 2.90 -8.51 15.57
C VAL A 50 2.57 -10.00 15.63
N ILE A 51 2.55 -10.68 14.49
CA ILE A 51 2.28 -12.13 14.42
C ILE A 51 3.37 -12.90 15.17
N LEU A 52 4.62 -12.49 15.03
CA LEU A 52 5.78 -13.12 15.67
C LEU A 52 5.69 -12.98 17.20
N PHE A 53 5.36 -11.79 17.70
CA PHE A 53 5.14 -11.54 19.14
C PHE A 53 3.93 -12.28 19.70
N ALA A 54 2.83 -12.34 18.94
CA ALA A 54 1.64 -13.08 19.31
C ALA A 54 1.94 -14.58 19.41
N GLY A 55 2.68 -15.14 18.46
CA GLY A 55 3.11 -16.53 18.45
C GLY A 55 3.99 -16.89 19.65
N PHE A 56 4.98 -16.06 19.98
CA PHE A 56 5.79 -16.24 21.19
C PHE A 56 4.96 -16.20 22.46
N THR A 57 4.02 -15.25 22.56
CA THR A 57 3.13 -15.13 23.72
C THR A 57 2.18 -16.32 23.83
N TYR A 58 1.73 -16.87 22.71
CA TYR A 58 0.89 -18.06 22.66
C TYR A 58 1.62 -19.31 23.18
N ILE A 59 2.87 -19.51 22.77
CA ILE A 59 3.68 -20.66 23.19
C ILE A 59 4.10 -20.53 24.66
N THR A 60 4.58 -19.36 25.08
CA THR A 60 5.04 -19.11 26.46
C THR A 60 3.88 -19.02 27.46
N GLY A 61 2.67 -18.69 26.99
CA GLY A 61 1.46 -18.59 27.80
C GLY A 61 0.77 -19.92 28.09
N GLY A 62 1.28 -21.07 27.62
CA GLY A 62 0.60 -22.38 27.66
C GLY A 62 0.11 -22.88 29.03
N GLY A 63 0.55 -22.28 30.14
CA GLY A 63 0.05 -22.57 31.50
C GLY A 63 -1.06 -21.63 32.01
N ASP A 64 -1.28 -20.48 31.37
CA ASP A 64 -2.21 -19.44 31.81
C ASP A 64 -3.26 -19.15 30.72
N LYS A 65 -4.52 -19.53 30.99
CA LYS A 65 -5.64 -19.35 30.06
C LYS A 65 -5.83 -17.89 29.63
N ASN A 66 -5.51 -16.91 30.48
CA ASN A 66 -5.62 -15.50 30.13
C ASN A 66 -4.58 -15.09 29.10
N LYS A 67 -3.34 -15.59 29.22
CA LYS A 67 -2.28 -15.30 28.25
C LYS A 67 -2.55 -15.94 26.90
N VAL A 68 -3.06 -17.17 26.89
CA VAL A 68 -3.47 -17.86 25.65
C VAL A 68 -4.61 -17.09 24.96
N ALA A 69 -5.63 -16.67 25.71
CA ALA A 69 -6.74 -15.89 25.16
C ALA A 69 -6.27 -14.53 24.60
N GLN A 70 -5.37 -13.84 25.31
CA GLN A 70 -4.81 -12.58 24.85
C GLN A 70 -3.95 -12.77 23.58
N ALA A 71 -3.13 -13.81 23.52
CA ALA A 71 -2.32 -14.13 22.34
C ALA A 71 -3.19 -14.47 21.11
N SER A 72 -4.27 -15.23 21.29
CA SER A 72 -5.24 -15.52 20.22
C SER A 72 -5.93 -14.27 19.68
N ASN A 73 -6.31 -13.34 20.56
CA ASN A 73 -6.87 -12.06 20.16
C ASN A 73 -5.84 -11.24 19.39
N MET A 74 -4.59 -11.18 19.88
CA MET A 74 -3.51 -10.47 19.22
C MET A 74 -3.21 -11.03 17.82
N LEU A 75 -3.24 -12.36 17.68
CA LEU A 75 -3.09 -13.02 16.39
C LEU A 75 -4.25 -12.67 15.44
N SER A 76 -5.48 -12.68 15.94
CA SER A 76 -6.67 -12.30 15.16
C SER A 76 -6.60 -10.86 14.68
N TYR A 77 -6.16 -9.92 15.53
CA TYR A 77 -5.95 -8.53 15.15
C TYR A 77 -4.78 -8.36 14.15
N GLY A 78 -3.70 -9.13 14.29
CA GLY A 78 -2.59 -9.13 13.33
C GLY A 78 -3.04 -9.60 11.94
N ILE A 79 -3.83 -10.67 11.88
CA ILE A 79 -4.42 -11.17 10.64
C ILE A 79 -5.41 -10.16 10.05
N LEU A 80 -6.31 -9.60 10.87
CA LEU A 80 -7.25 -8.57 10.44
C LEU A 80 -6.54 -7.34 9.86
N GLY A 81 -5.43 -6.90 10.48
CA GLY A 81 -4.61 -5.81 9.97
C GLY A 81 -4.02 -6.13 8.59
N LEU A 82 -3.49 -7.34 8.40
CA LEU A 82 -2.99 -7.80 7.10
C LEU A 82 -4.09 -7.82 6.04
N VAL A 83 -5.25 -8.37 6.37
CA VAL A 83 -6.42 -8.42 5.48
C VAL A 83 -6.89 -7.01 5.11
N LEU A 84 -6.93 -6.09 6.08
CA LEU A 84 -7.32 -4.70 5.86
C LEU A 84 -6.40 -4.01 4.82
N VAL A 85 -5.11 -4.27 4.90
CA VAL A 85 -4.09 -3.66 4.04
C VAL A 85 -4.21 -4.20 2.62
N VAL A 86 -4.41 -5.51 2.47
CA VAL A 86 -4.70 -6.14 1.17
C VAL A 86 -6.02 -5.60 0.60
N ALA A 87 -7.06 -5.45 1.41
CA ALA A 87 -8.33 -4.88 0.98
C ALA A 87 -8.16 -3.42 0.52
N ALA A 88 -7.42 -2.60 1.26
CA ALA A 88 -7.11 -1.22 0.89
C ALA A 88 -6.34 -1.14 -0.43
N TYR A 89 -5.38 -2.04 -0.66
CA TYR A 89 -4.66 -2.16 -1.92
C TYR A 89 -5.62 -2.47 -3.09
N LEU A 90 -6.50 -3.45 -2.92
CA LEU A 90 -7.48 -3.84 -3.94
C LEU A 90 -8.45 -2.71 -4.25
N ILE A 91 -8.97 -2.01 -3.22
CA ILE A 91 -9.85 -0.86 -3.39
C ILE A 91 -9.12 0.25 -4.17
N THR A 92 -7.88 0.57 -3.78
CA THR A 92 -7.08 1.60 -4.47
C THR A 92 -6.86 1.24 -5.94
N ARG A 93 -6.61 -0.05 -6.24
CA ARG A 93 -6.47 -0.55 -7.61
C ARG A 93 -7.76 -0.46 -8.41
N ILE A 94 -8.91 -0.79 -7.80
CA ILE A 94 -10.21 -0.68 -8.46
C ILE A 94 -10.55 0.79 -8.75
N ILE A 95 -10.33 1.67 -7.79
CA ILE A 95 -10.53 3.12 -7.98
C ILE A 95 -9.59 3.62 -9.09
N GLY A 96 -8.33 3.19 -9.09
CA GLY A 96 -7.39 3.53 -10.16
C GLY A 96 -7.85 3.04 -11.54
N ALA A 97 -8.35 1.81 -11.63
CA ALA A 97 -8.87 1.25 -12.88
C ALA A 97 -10.14 1.97 -13.40
N VAL A 98 -11.03 2.38 -12.50
CA VAL A 98 -12.26 3.12 -12.86
C VAL A 98 -11.94 4.57 -13.26
N VAL A 99 -10.94 5.18 -12.62
CA VAL A 99 -10.51 6.57 -12.87
C VAL A 99 -9.49 6.65 -14.01
N GLY A 100 -8.96 5.52 -14.49
CA GLY A 100 -7.98 5.44 -15.58
C GLY A 100 -6.53 5.79 -15.18
N PHE A 101 -6.24 5.83 -13.88
CA PHE A 101 -4.92 6.18 -13.33
C PHE A 101 -4.41 5.08 -12.39
N ASP A 102 -3.27 4.47 -12.71
CA ASP A 102 -2.61 3.48 -11.86
C ASP A 102 -1.83 4.15 -10.72
N PHE A 103 -2.49 4.41 -9.59
CA PHE A 103 -1.87 5.01 -8.39
C PHE A 103 -0.70 4.20 -7.80
N LEU A 104 -0.55 2.95 -8.23
CA LEU A 104 0.40 1.99 -7.69
C LEU A 104 1.53 1.68 -8.68
N LYS A 105 1.50 2.29 -9.88
CA LYS A 105 2.58 2.15 -10.87
C LYS A 105 3.46 3.41 -10.83
N GLN A 106 4.31 3.52 -9.80
CA GLN A 106 5.48 4.40 -9.88
C GLN A 106 6.44 3.80 -10.91
N THR A 107 6.38 4.31 -12.14
CA THR A 107 7.34 4.00 -13.19
C THR A 107 8.53 4.94 -12.99
N VAL A 108 9.72 4.38 -12.88
CA VAL A 108 10.99 5.10 -12.99
C VAL A 108 11.17 5.57 -14.44
#